data_AF-D0MZ49-F1
#
_entry.id   AF-D0MZ49-F1
#
_cell.length_a   1.000
_cell.length_b   1.000
_cell.length_c   1.000
_cell.angle_alpha   90.00
_cell.angle_beta   90.00
_cell.angle_gamma   90.00
#
_symmetry.space_group_name_H-M   'P 1'
#
loop_
_entity.id
_entity.type
_entity.pdbx_description
1 polymer ?
#
loop_
_entity_poly.entity_id
_entity_poly.type
_entity_poly.pdbx_seq_one_letter_code
_entity_poly.pdbx_strand_id
1 'polypeptide(L)'
;MLRLMESLPEAEARRHEQFRRSHFERGAIKRCMAQAIHECSASDKKDPNVTNVMAIVMSGMTKVFVGEITAEARRIMEKNGETGPIRPRHLREAHRKYYKRRPLARGRNMRRLFR
;
A
#
# COMPACT_ATOMS: atom_id res chain seq x y z
N MET A 1 -15.00 7.22 21.97
CA MET A 1 -13.71 7.12 21.24
C MET A 1 -12.55 7.76 22.01
N LEU A 2 -12.70 8.98 22.55
CA LEU A 2 -11.65 9.68 23.30
C LEU A 2 -11.14 8.91 24.54
N ARG A 3 -12.04 8.36 25.37
CA ARG A 3 -11.67 7.58 26.57
C ARG A 3 -10.79 6.36 26.30
N LEU A 4 -10.91 5.72 25.12
CA LEU A 4 -10.09 4.56 24.76
C LEU A 4 -8.67 4.98 24.37
N MET A 5 -8.52 6.16 23.75
CA MET A 5 -7.21 6.67 23.37
C MET A 5 -6.43 7.21 24.57
N GLU A 6 -7.12 7.78 25.55
CA GLU A 6 -6.54 8.23 26.83
C GLU A 6 -6.01 7.08 27.69
N SER A 7 -6.57 5.87 27.53
CA SER A 7 -6.14 4.68 28.27
C SER A 7 -5.08 3.83 27.56
N LEU A 8 -4.57 4.26 26.40
CA LEU A 8 -3.53 3.51 25.69
C LEU A 8 -2.15 3.75 26.33
N PRO A 9 -1.29 2.71 26.39
CA PRO A 9 0.13 2.92 26.70
C PRO A 9 0.74 3.96 25.75
N GLU A 10 1.67 4.79 26.24
CA GLU A 10 2.23 5.91 25.47
C GLU A 10 2.75 5.47 24.09
N ALA A 11 3.40 4.30 24.03
CA ALA A 11 3.92 3.74 22.79
C ALA A 11 2.82 3.42 21.76
N GLU A 12 1.64 2.94 22.20
CA GLU A 12 0.50 2.67 21.32
C GLU A 12 -0.21 3.96 20.90
N ALA A 13 -0.37 4.92 21.82
CA ALA A 13 -0.93 6.23 21.50
C ALA A 13 -0.08 6.95 20.43
N ARG A 14 1.25 6.92 20.58
CA ARG A 14 2.20 7.49 19.61
C ARG A 14 2.10 6.81 18.26
N ARG A 15 2.04 5.47 18.21
CA ARG A 15 1.86 4.71 16.96
C ARG A 15 0.53 5.06 16.27
N HIS A 16 -0.54 5.12 17.05
CA HIS A 16 -1.86 5.48 16.54
C HIS A 16 -1.86 6.87 15.91
N GLU A 17 -1.28 7.86 16.60
CA GLU A 17 -1.25 9.24 16.12
C GLU A 17 -0.40 9.38 14.84
N GLN A 18 0.73 8.68 14.76
CA GLN A 18 1.54 8.61 13.53
C GLN A 18 0.73 8.03 12.36
N PHE A 19 0.03 6.92 12.57
CA PHE A 19 -0.83 6.33 11.54
C PHE A 19 -1.95 7.30 11.13
N ARG A 20 -2.62 7.94 12.11
CA ARG A 20 -3.73 8.86 11.86
C ARG A 20 -3.29 10.06 11.00
N ARG A 21 -2.14 10.66 11.31
CA ARG A 21 -1.60 11.83 10.58
C ARG A 21 -0.89 11.50 9.26
N SER A 22 -0.45 10.24 9.08
CA SER A 22 0.23 9.84 7.84
C SER A 22 -0.65 10.05 6.61
N HIS A 23 -0.07 10.51 5.51
CA HIS A 23 -0.74 10.73 4.24
C HIS A 23 0.27 10.68 3.10
N PHE A 24 -0.21 10.44 1.88
CA PHE A 24 0.60 10.55 0.67
C PHE A 24 0.54 11.97 0.11
N GLU A 25 1.67 12.45 -0.40
CA GLU A 25 1.76 13.75 -1.07
C GLU A 25 0.99 13.68 -2.39
N ARG A 26 0.05 14.61 -2.60
CA ARG A 26 -0.91 14.54 -3.71
C ARG A 26 -0.22 14.64 -5.07
N GLY A 27 0.79 15.48 -5.20
CA GLY A 27 1.59 15.64 -6.41
C GLY A 27 2.32 14.36 -6.80
N ALA A 28 2.93 13.67 -5.83
CA ALA A 28 3.57 12.38 -6.03
C ALA A 28 2.58 11.32 -6.53
N ILE A 29 1.41 11.22 -5.89
CA ILE A 29 0.36 10.29 -6.32
C ILE A 29 -0.10 10.62 -7.74
N LYS A 30 -0.33 11.90 -8.06
CA LYS A 30 -0.70 12.31 -9.42
C LYS A 30 0.34 11.94 -10.46
N ARG A 31 1.63 12.16 -10.18
CA ARG A 31 2.73 11.80 -11.09
C ARG A 31 2.76 10.29 -11.33
N CYS A 32 2.71 9.48 -10.26
CA CYS A 32 2.67 8.03 -10.38
C CYS A 32 1.45 7.54 -11.16
N MET A 33 0.27 8.13 -10.92
CA MET A 33 -0.94 7.79 -11.67
C MET A 33 -0.83 8.13 -13.15
N ALA A 34 -0.36 9.33 -13.49
CA ALA A 34 -0.20 9.76 -14.87
C ALA A 34 0.78 8.84 -15.61
N GLN A 35 1.90 8.49 -14.96
CA GLN A 35 2.87 7.54 -15.51
C GLN A 35 2.25 6.16 -15.73
N ALA A 36 1.56 5.60 -14.74
CA ALA A 36 0.94 4.28 -14.87
C ALA A 36 -0.15 4.23 -15.96
N ILE A 37 -0.91 5.32 -16.13
CA ILE A 37 -1.90 5.45 -17.20
C ILE A 37 -1.20 5.46 -18.55
N HIS A 38 -0.18 6.31 -18.71
CA HIS A 38 0.60 6.41 -19.94
C HIS A 38 1.19 5.06 -20.37
N GLU A 39 1.77 4.31 -19.43
CA GLU A 39 2.34 2.98 -19.68
C GLU A 39 1.29 1.93 -20.12
N CYS A 40 0.02 2.11 -19.74
CA CYS A 40 -1.09 1.22 -20.12
C CYS A 40 -1.78 1.63 -21.43
N SER A 41 -1.65 2.90 -21.86
CA SER A 41 -2.25 3.45 -23.06
C SER A 41 -1.45 3.04 -24.31
N ALA A 42 -1.76 1.88 -24.89
CA ALA A 42 -1.05 1.33 -26.06
C ALA A 42 -1.45 1.94 -27.43
N SER A 43 -2.17 3.06 -27.47
CA SER A 43 -2.72 3.62 -28.72
C SER A 43 -2.75 5.14 -28.63
N ASP A 44 -2.70 5.83 -29.79
CA ASP A 44 -2.68 7.30 -30.03
C ASP A 44 -3.82 8.12 -29.40
N LYS A 45 -4.51 7.59 -28.39
CA LYS A 45 -5.50 8.28 -27.57
C LYS A 45 -4.78 9.10 -26.50
N LYS A 46 -5.13 10.39 -26.43
CA LYS A 46 -4.69 11.32 -25.39
C LYS A 46 -4.96 10.75 -24.00
N ASP A 47 -3.93 10.69 -23.17
CA ASP A 47 -4.06 10.23 -21.79
C ASP A 47 -5.09 11.08 -21.01
N PRO A 48 -5.96 10.45 -20.20
CA PRO A 48 -6.88 11.17 -19.35
C PRO A 48 -6.15 12.02 -18.31
N ASN A 49 -6.64 13.23 -18.09
CA ASN A 49 -6.08 14.13 -17.08
C ASN A 49 -6.33 13.58 -15.66
N VAL A 50 -5.27 13.48 -14.86
CA VAL A 50 -5.36 13.04 -13.47
C VAL A 50 -5.87 14.18 -12.57
N THR A 51 -7.10 14.06 -12.09
CA THR A 51 -7.74 15.08 -11.27
C THR A 51 -7.32 15.02 -9.79
N ASN A 52 -7.64 16.07 -9.03
CA ASN A 52 -7.45 16.08 -7.57
C ASN A 52 -8.25 14.98 -6.87
N VAL A 53 -9.49 14.73 -7.33
CA VAL A 53 -10.38 13.73 -6.74
C VAL A 53 -9.78 12.33 -6.92
N MET A 54 -9.26 12.03 -8.11
CA MET A 54 -8.56 10.77 -8.38
C MET A 54 -7.36 10.57 -7.44
N ALA A 55 -6.57 11.61 -7.21
CA ALA A 55 -5.44 11.54 -6.30
C ALA A 55 -5.85 11.33 -4.83
N ILE A 56 -6.98 11.89 -4.38
CA ILE A 56 -7.53 11.67 -3.02
C ILE A 56 -7.94 10.20 -2.86
N VAL A 57 -8.71 9.67 -3.82
CA VAL A 57 -9.16 8.28 -3.81
C VAL A 57 -7.95 7.34 -3.81
N MET A 58 -6.98 7.57 -4.70
CA MET A 58 -5.78 6.74 -4.78
C MET A 58 -4.90 6.84 -3.53
N SER A 59 -4.78 8.03 -2.93
CA SER A 59 -4.10 8.18 -1.63
C SER A 59 -4.76 7.32 -0.54
N GLY A 60 -6.09 7.31 -0.49
CA GLY A 60 -6.86 6.49 0.45
C GLY A 60 -6.64 4.99 0.23
N MET A 61 -6.79 4.53 -1.01
CA MET A 61 -6.56 3.13 -1.39
C MET A 61 -5.14 2.68 -1.08
N THR A 62 -4.15 3.51 -1.41
CA THR A 62 -2.73 3.23 -1.14
C THR A 62 -2.46 3.14 0.36
N LYS A 63 -3.09 4.00 1.18
CA LYS A 63 -2.94 3.97 2.65
C LYS A 63 -3.49 2.67 3.24
N VAL A 64 -4.67 2.23 2.77
CA VAL A 64 -5.25 0.94 3.17
C VAL A 64 -4.31 -0.20 2.77
N PHE A 65 -3.83 -0.22 1.52
CA PHE A 65 -2.92 -1.25 1.04
C PHE A 65 -1.64 -1.35 1.88
N VAL A 66 -0.96 -0.23 2.12
CA VAL A 66 0.27 -0.20 2.95
C VAL A 66 -0.03 -0.65 4.38
N GLY A 67 -1.17 -0.26 4.95
CA GLY A 67 -1.63 -0.73 6.26
C GLY A 67 -1.84 -2.25 6.31
N GLU A 68 -2.49 -2.83 5.31
CA GLU A 68 -2.73 -4.28 5.22
C GLU A 68 -1.41 -5.06 5.10
N ILE A 69 -0.48 -4.58 4.26
CA ILE A 69 0.83 -5.21 4.05
C ILE A 69 1.68 -5.14 5.32
N THR A 70 1.77 -3.99 5.96
CA THR A 70 2.58 -3.81 7.18
C THR A 70 2.01 -4.60 8.36
N ALA A 71 0.68 -4.65 8.51
CA ALA A 71 0.02 -5.48 9.52
C ALA A 71 0.27 -6.98 9.30
N GLU A 72 0.17 -7.48 8.06
CA GLU A 72 0.47 -8.89 7.77
C GLU A 72 1.96 -9.20 7.97
N ALA A 73 2.86 -8.28 7.62
CA ALA A 73 4.28 -8.42 7.88
C ALA A 73 4.59 -8.52 9.38
N ARG A 74 3.91 -7.73 10.22
CA ARG A 74 4.02 -7.84 11.68
C ARG A 74 3.51 -9.20 12.20
N ARG A 75 2.37 -9.68 11.71
CA ARG A 75 1.85 -11.02 12.05
C ARG A 75 2.80 -12.15 11.64
N ILE A 76 3.51 -12.01 10.52
CA ILE A 76 4.53 -12.98 10.10
C ILE A 76 5.69 -13.01 11.08
N MET A 77 6.14 -11.85 11.55
CA MET A 77 7.19 -11.77 12.58
C MET A 77 6.76 -12.44 13.88
N GLU A 78 5.55 -12.11 14.37
CA GLU A 78 4.99 -12.71 15.59
C GLU A 78 4.91 -14.24 15.49
N LYS A 79 4.43 -14.76 14.35
CA LYS A 79 4.36 -16.23 14.10
C LYS A 79 5.72 -16.90 14.09
N ASN A 80 6.77 -16.17 13.69
CA ASN A 80 8.13 -16.67 13.64
C ASN A 80 8.91 -16.42 14.95
N GLY A 81 8.28 -15.82 15.98
CA GLY A 81 8.96 -15.41 17.20
C GLY A 81 9.99 -14.29 17.00
N GLU A 82 9.88 -13.51 15.92
CA GLU A 82 10.84 -12.45 15.58
C GLU A 82 10.41 -11.11 16.18
N THR A 83 11.37 -10.40 16.77
CA THR A 83 11.18 -9.04 17.31
C THR A 83 11.97 -8.00 16.50
N GLY A 84 11.71 -6.71 16.75
CA GLY A 84 12.42 -5.61 16.09
C GLY A 84 11.76 -5.07 14.80
N PRO A 85 12.54 -4.39 13.94
CA PRO A 85 12.05 -3.77 12.71
C PRO A 85 11.56 -4.79 11.67
N ILE A 86 10.57 -4.38 10.87
CA ILE A 86 10.09 -5.19 9.74
C ILE A 86 11.20 -5.27 8.68
N ARG A 87 11.63 -6.50 8.36
CA ARG A 87 12.63 -6.78 7.32
C ARG A 87 11.99 -6.93 5.93
N PRO A 88 12.73 -6.70 4.83
CA PRO A 88 12.20 -6.85 3.46
C PRO A 88 11.57 -8.22 3.17
N ARG A 89 12.06 -9.29 3.79
CA ARG A 89 11.49 -10.64 3.63
C ARG A 89 10.05 -10.75 4.16
N HIS A 90 9.71 -10.04 5.24
CA HIS A 90 8.36 -10.05 5.82
C HIS A 90 7.38 -9.32 4.91
N LEU A 91 7.80 -8.18 4.34
CA LEU A 91 7.00 -7.41 3.38
C LEU A 91 6.76 -8.21 2.10
N ARG A 92 7.78 -8.90 1.57
CA ARG A 92 7.64 -9.77 0.39
C ARG A 92 6.65 -10.91 0.64
N GLU A 93 6.72 -11.54 1.80
CA GLU A 93 5.79 -12.63 2.15
C GLU A 93 4.36 -12.11 2.40
N ALA A 94 4.21 -10.97 3.07
CA ALA A 94 2.93 -10.29 3.23
C ALA A 94 2.30 -9.94 1.87
N HIS A 95 3.08 -9.38 0.95
CA HIS A 95 2.67 -9.07 -0.42
C HIS A 95 2.26 -10.33 -1.20
N ARG A 96 3.04 -11.41 -1.10
CA ARG A 96 2.70 -12.69 -1.73
C ARG A 96 1.35 -13.22 -1.23
N LYS A 97 1.11 -13.18 0.09
CA LYS A 97 -0.16 -13.59 0.70
C LYS A 97 -1.32 -12.69 0.29
N TYR A 98 -1.09 -11.37 0.20
CA TYR A 98 -2.09 -10.40 -0.23
C TYR A 98 -2.66 -10.77 -1.60
N TYR A 99 -1.79 -10.95 -2.59
CA TYR A 99 -2.21 -11.31 -3.95
C TYR A 99 -2.67 -12.76 -4.11
N LYS A 100 -2.29 -13.66 -3.20
CA LYS A 100 -2.89 -15.00 -3.14
C LYS A 100 -4.38 -14.93 -2.77
N ARG A 101 -4.76 -14.02 -1.87
CA ARG A 101 -6.16 -13.80 -1.45
C ARG A 101 -6.93 -12.91 -2.43
N ARG A 102 -6.22 -12.02 -3.12
CA ARG A 102 -6.77 -11.08 -4.11
C ARG A 102 -6.05 -11.30 -5.43
N PRO A 103 -6.36 -12.38 -6.16
CA PRO A 103 -5.75 -12.61 -7.45
C PRO A 103 -6.06 -11.40 -8.33
N LEU A 104 -5.02 -10.66 -8.72
CA LEU A 104 -5.16 -9.70 -9.79
C LEU A 104 -5.68 -10.46 -11.00
N ALA A 105 -6.62 -9.87 -11.74
CA ALA A 105 -6.88 -10.25 -13.12
C ALA A 105 -5.60 -9.95 -13.90
N ARG A 106 -4.58 -10.81 -13.78
CA ARG A 106 -3.36 -10.71 -14.56
C ARG A 106 -3.79 -10.95 -16.00
N GLY A 107 -3.81 -9.88 -16.79
CA GLY A 107 -3.68 -10.02 -18.23
C GLY A 107 -2.49 -10.93 -18.50
N ARG A 108 -2.69 -11.94 -19.35
CA ARG A 108 -1.79 -13.08 -19.60
C ARG A 108 -0.43 -12.71 -20.23
N ASN A 109 0.04 -11.48 -20.09
CA ASN A 109 1.23 -10.95 -20.75
C ASN A 109 2.36 -10.60 -19.77
N MET A 110 2.59 -11.43 -18.75
CA MET A 110 3.95 -11.53 -18.20
C MET A 110 4.77 -12.27 -19.25
N ARG A 111 5.41 -11.54 -20.18
CA ARG A 111 6.49 -12.10 -20.99
C ARG A 111 7.46 -12.73 -20.00
N ARG A 112 7.50 -14.06 -19.96
CA ARG A 112 8.50 -14.79 -19.17
C ARG A 112 9.84 -14.31 -19.71
N LEU A 113 10.58 -13.56 -18.90
CA LEU A 113 11.83 -12.97 -19.34
C LEU A 113 12.92 -14.03 -19.55
N PHE A 114 12.66 -15.29 -19.20
CA PHE A 114 13.53 -16.42 -19.47
C PHE A 114 12.68 -17.65 -19.80
N ARG A 115 13.12 -18.40 -20.82
CA ARG A 115 12.52 -19.64 -21.32
C ARG A 115 13.16 -20.84 -20.66
#